data_AF-Q758Z7-F1
#
_entry.id   AF-Q758Z7-F1
#
_cell.length_a   1.000
_cell.length_b   1.000
_cell.length_c   1.000
_cell.angle_alpha   90.00
_cell.angle_beta   90.00
_cell.angle_gamma   90.00
#
_symmetry.space_group_name_H-M   'P 1'
#
loop_
_entity.id
_entity.type
_entity.pdbx_description
1 polymer ?
#
loop_
_entity_poly.entity_id
_entity_poly.type
_entity_poly.pdbx_seq_one_letter_code
_entity_poly.pdbx_strand_id
1 'polypeptide(L)'
;MAYRVVNGAGSTPRTPEHVGPDQNVQIKEVKRIPEQEMLDLELNPDLEGDEGDEGDEGDEGDEGDEMESKGHTSGTQSSKRTLDDSIDEVFDHSADFQPRINVHSPFASSDQLSNPGQGLTQSRRRLSSSQQSKFVSYCDEQLMYVQRKMVQNRGLNANQGYVTLIDLILDIKKLVDFIWFSIDGCSNTEVLLDQSIGRRVAEEYEGTQNTNFGQSYYLIRISDDFLDYIDKFSLEELDEEARRSTLSRLFKMLLILDKMFARLIDGAVPGQYKLSGTDKVRLSGIAERTRVKVPNMLERAHIRGYHYEVTKIYEETLDRCG
;
A
#
# COMPACT_ATOMS: atom_id res chain seq x y z
N MET A 1 -35.76 -53.71 -38.45
CA MET A 1 -34.87 -53.36 -37.33
C MET A 1 -33.44 -53.30 -37.86
N ALA A 2 -32.91 -52.09 -38.06
CA ALA A 2 -31.48 -51.81 -38.19
C ALA A 2 -31.30 -50.29 -38.12
N TYR A 3 -30.71 -49.82 -37.03
CA TYR A 3 -30.35 -48.42 -36.82
C TYR A 3 -29.12 -48.07 -37.68
N ARG A 4 -29.15 -46.92 -38.37
CA ARG A 4 -27.98 -46.32 -38.99
C ARG A 4 -27.64 -45.03 -38.24
N VAL A 5 -26.59 -45.11 -37.42
CA VAL A 5 -26.00 -43.99 -36.68
C VAL A 5 -25.31 -43.07 -37.67
N VAL A 6 -25.71 -41.79 -37.69
CA VAL A 6 -25.00 -40.71 -38.39
C VAL A 6 -24.15 -39.99 -37.34
N ASN A 7 -22.85 -40.26 -37.34
CA ASN A 7 -21.87 -39.50 -36.57
C ASN A 7 -21.64 -38.14 -37.24
N GLY A 8 -22.30 -37.09 -36.74
CA GLY A 8 -21.94 -35.71 -37.03
C GLY A 8 -20.87 -35.24 -36.05
N ALA A 9 -19.60 -35.35 -36.44
CA ALA A 9 -18.50 -34.78 -35.68
C ALA A 9 -18.48 -33.25 -35.89
N GLY A 10 -18.73 -32.48 -34.83
CA GLY A 10 -18.50 -31.04 -34.80
C GLY A 10 -16.99 -30.76 -34.86
N SER A 11 -16.52 -30.22 -35.98
CA SER A 11 -15.13 -29.78 -36.15
C SER A 11 -14.95 -28.45 -35.44
N THR A 12 -14.06 -28.40 -34.45
CA THR A 12 -13.52 -27.14 -33.95
C THR A 12 -12.72 -26.44 -35.07
N PRO A 13 -12.76 -25.09 -35.16
CA PRO A 13 -11.97 -24.36 -36.14
C PRO A 13 -10.48 -24.54 -35.83
N ARG A 14 -9.67 -24.78 -36.88
CA ARG A 14 -8.21 -24.89 -36.73
C ARG A 14 -7.63 -23.57 -36.25
N THR A 15 -6.85 -23.62 -35.17
CA THR A 15 -6.05 -22.51 -34.69
C THR A 15 -5.00 -22.14 -35.74
N PRO A 16 -4.80 -20.84 -36.04
CA PRO A 16 -3.77 -20.40 -36.98
C PRO A 16 -2.37 -20.83 -36.54
N GLU A 17 -1.55 -21.24 -37.50
CA GLU A 17 -0.17 -21.67 -37.26
C GLU A 17 0.70 -20.45 -36.93
N HIS A 18 1.40 -20.48 -35.78
CA HIS A 18 2.29 -19.39 -35.37
C HIS A 18 3.56 -19.38 -36.22
N VAL A 19 3.99 -18.18 -36.65
CA VAL A 19 5.28 -18.00 -37.32
C VAL A 19 6.46 -18.33 -36.40
N GLY A 20 7.52 -18.91 -36.96
CA GLY A 20 8.74 -19.25 -36.24
C GLY A 20 9.55 -18.02 -35.79
N PRO A 21 10.53 -18.21 -34.88
CA PRO A 21 11.23 -17.12 -34.18
C PRO A 21 12.02 -16.16 -35.09
N ASP A 22 12.41 -16.58 -36.30
CA ASP A 22 13.21 -15.76 -37.22
C ASP A 22 12.41 -15.22 -38.44
N GLN A 23 11.07 -15.23 -38.37
CA GLN A 23 10.20 -14.85 -39.49
C GLN A 23 9.37 -13.60 -39.17
N ASN A 24 9.63 -12.49 -39.87
CA ASN A 24 8.84 -11.26 -39.74
C ASN A 24 7.52 -11.36 -40.53
N VAL A 25 6.40 -11.10 -39.85
CA VAL A 25 5.06 -11.04 -40.45
C VAL A 25 4.96 -9.81 -41.35
N GLN A 26 4.56 -9.99 -42.62
CA GLN A 26 4.24 -8.87 -43.51
C GLN A 26 2.85 -8.32 -43.17
N ILE A 27 2.79 -7.24 -42.37
CA ILE A 27 1.55 -6.61 -41.83
C ILE A 27 0.66 -5.97 -42.93
N LYS A 28 1.04 -6.05 -44.21
CA LYS A 28 0.30 -5.39 -45.30
C LYS A 28 -1.04 -6.05 -45.66
N GLU A 29 -1.35 -7.24 -45.13
CA GLU A 29 -2.58 -7.99 -45.41
C GLU A 29 -3.45 -8.24 -44.17
N VAL A 30 -3.44 -7.37 -43.17
CA VAL A 30 -4.48 -7.40 -42.13
C VAL A 30 -5.78 -6.89 -42.76
N LYS A 31 -6.70 -7.81 -43.09
CA LYS A 31 -8.07 -7.45 -43.48
C LYS A 31 -8.71 -6.71 -42.30
N ARG A 32 -9.13 -5.46 -42.54
CA ARG A 32 -9.97 -4.73 -41.58
C ARG A 32 -11.26 -5.52 -41.36
N ILE A 33 -11.64 -5.68 -40.10
CA ILE A 33 -12.91 -6.30 -39.71
C ILE A 33 -14.04 -5.42 -40.30
N PRO A 34 -15.02 -5.99 -41.02
CA PRO A 34 -16.17 -5.24 -41.53
C PRO A 34 -16.94 -4.58 -40.38
N GLU A 35 -17.43 -3.36 -40.56
CA GLU A 35 -18.12 -2.58 -39.51
C GLU A 35 -19.34 -3.31 -38.91
N GLN A 36 -19.95 -4.23 -39.66
CA GLN A 36 -21.05 -5.09 -39.18
C GLN A 36 -20.63 -6.14 -38.14
N GLU A 37 -19.42 -6.72 -38.24
CA GLU A 37 -18.91 -7.64 -37.20
C GLU A 37 -18.49 -6.90 -35.93
N MET A 38 -18.23 -5.59 -36.03
CA MET A 38 -17.87 -4.74 -34.90
C MET A 38 -19.09 -4.41 -34.01
N LEU A 39 -20.28 -4.33 -34.60
CA LEU A 39 -21.55 -4.11 -33.91
C LEU A 39 -22.03 -5.37 -33.15
N ASP A 40 -21.71 -6.57 -33.64
CA ASP A 40 -22.04 -7.84 -32.96
C ASP A 40 -21.16 -8.10 -31.71
N LEU A 41 -20.10 -7.31 -31.50
CA LEU A 41 -19.19 -7.39 -30.35
C LEU A 41 -19.59 -6.45 -29.18
N GLU A 42 -20.60 -5.60 -29.35
CA GLU A 42 -21.16 -4.75 -28.28
C GLU A 42 -22.17 -5.55 -27.44
N LEU A 43 -21.66 -6.22 -26.40
CA LEU A 43 -22.42 -7.13 -25.54
C LEU A 43 -23.36 -6.47 -24.52
N ASN A 44 -23.76 -5.20 -24.69
CA ASN A 44 -24.79 -4.54 -23.86
C ASN A 44 -25.30 -3.21 -24.49
N PRO A 45 -26.30 -3.24 -25.38
CA PRO A 45 -26.87 -2.02 -25.97
C PRO A 45 -28.03 -1.38 -25.17
N ASP A 46 -28.42 -1.94 -24.01
CA ASP A 46 -29.63 -1.55 -23.24
C ASP A 46 -29.33 -0.80 -21.91
N LEU A 47 -28.26 -0.01 -21.82
CA LEU A 47 -27.97 0.82 -20.62
C LEU A 47 -27.98 2.34 -20.88
N GLU A 48 -28.54 2.78 -22.01
CA GLU A 48 -28.93 4.18 -22.19
C GLU A 48 -30.45 4.33 -22.07
N GLY A 49 -30.92 4.59 -20.85
CA GLY A 49 -32.33 4.91 -20.61
C GLY A 49 -32.76 4.82 -19.16
N ASP A 50 -32.24 5.68 -18.28
CA ASP A 50 -33.04 6.20 -17.16
C ASP A 50 -32.48 7.56 -16.67
N GLU A 51 -32.98 8.64 -17.29
CA GLU A 51 -32.93 9.99 -16.73
C GLU A 51 -34.27 10.29 -16.05
N GLY A 52 -34.23 10.66 -14.77
CA GLY A 52 -35.32 11.22 -13.97
C GLY A 52 -34.91 11.21 -12.49
N ASP A 53 -34.35 12.26 -11.90
CA ASP A 53 -34.88 13.60 -11.55
C ASP A 53 -35.94 13.62 -10.42
N GLU A 54 -35.81 14.66 -9.58
CA GLU A 54 -36.63 15.13 -8.44
C GLU A 54 -36.36 14.43 -7.08
N GLY A 55 -35.85 15.12 -6.04
CA GLY A 55 -36.54 16.12 -5.19
C GLY A 55 -37.24 15.37 -4.03
N ASP A 56 -37.30 15.72 -2.74
CA ASP A 56 -37.29 16.98 -2.02
C ASP A 56 -37.46 16.64 -0.50
N GLU A 57 -37.30 17.67 0.32
CA GLU A 57 -37.28 17.92 1.78
C GLU A 57 -38.14 17.17 2.82
N GLY A 58 -37.67 17.28 4.08
CA GLY A 58 -38.47 17.39 5.32
C GLY A 58 -38.19 16.30 6.38
N ASP A 59 -38.24 16.52 7.71
CA ASP A 59 -38.37 17.67 8.59
C ASP A 59 -38.36 17.14 10.05
N GLU A 60 -37.89 17.97 10.99
CA GLU A 60 -38.16 18.12 12.45
C GLU A 60 -38.37 16.96 13.48
N GLY A 61 -37.83 17.23 14.70
CA GLY A 61 -38.31 16.79 16.03
C GLY A 61 -37.38 15.81 16.77
N ASP A 62 -37.12 15.86 18.07
CA ASP A 62 -37.61 16.67 19.19
C ASP A 62 -36.77 16.31 20.45
N GLU A 63 -36.92 17.12 21.50
CA GLU A 63 -36.18 17.34 22.74
C GLU A 63 -36.28 16.26 23.85
N GLY A 64 -35.40 16.42 24.86
CA GLY A 64 -35.63 16.03 26.28
C GLY A 64 -35.08 14.67 26.71
N ASP A 65 -34.60 14.43 27.93
CA ASP A 65 -34.44 15.28 29.10
C ASP A 65 -33.53 14.53 30.11
N GLU A 66 -33.01 15.28 31.06
CA GLU A 66 -32.08 14.89 32.12
C GLU A 66 -32.67 13.86 33.13
N MET A 67 -31.82 13.05 33.75
CA MET A 67 -31.94 12.83 35.21
C MET A 67 -30.67 12.25 35.85
N GLU A 68 -30.13 13.02 36.78
CA GLU A 68 -29.17 12.63 37.80
C GLU A 68 -29.72 11.50 38.71
N SER A 69 -28.84 10.62 39.20
CA SER A 69 -29.02 10.03 40.52
C SER A 69 -27.69 9.69 41.18
N LYS A 70 -27.49 10.34 42.34
CA LYS A 70 -26.41 10.15 43.31
C LYS A 70 -26.60 8.85 44.09
N GLY A 71 -25.51 8.23 44.54
CA GLY A 71 -25.59 7.30 45.67
C GLY A 71 -24.34 6.46 45.93
N HIS A 72 -23.46 6.96 46.79
CA HIS A 72 -22.43 6.17 47.50
C HIS A 72 -23.03 4.98 48.26
N THR A 73 -22.36 3.83 48.24
CA THR A 73 -22.12 3.04 49.47
C THR A 73 -20.74 2.40 49.44
N SER A 74 -20.07 2.50 50.58
CA SER A 74 -18.73 2.04 50.89
C SER A 74 -18.72 0.59 51.38
N GLY A 75 -17.75 -0.18 50.88
CA GLY A 75 -16.91 -1.08 51.66
C GLY A 75 -17.50 -2.43 52.10
N THR A 76 -16.84 -3.53 51.70
CA THR A 76 -16.40 -4.59 52.61
C THR A 76 -15.23 -5.34 51.97
N GLN A 77 -14.11 -5.42 52.71
CA GLN A 77 -12.93 -6.22 52.40
C GLN A 77 -13.25 -7.71 52.62
N SER A 78 -12.78 -8.59 51.72
CA SER A 78 -12.55 -9.99 52.08
C SER A 78 -11.39 -10.60 51.29
N SER A 79 -10.25 -10.72 51.98
CA SER A 79 -9.32 -11.85 52.02
C SER A 79 -9.05 -12.71 50.78
N LYS A 80 -7.80 -12.54 50.29
CA LYS A 80 -6.79 -13.58 50.00
C LYS A 80 -7.30 -14.97 49.58
N ARG A 81 -7.06 -15.30 48.31
CA ARG A 81 -6.56 -16.62 47.89
C ARG A 81 -5.26 -16.40 47.13
N THR A 82 -4.17 -16.93 47.67
CA THR A 82 -2.87 -17.04 47.01
C THR A 82 -2.99 -18.11 45.92
N LEU A 83 -2.88 -17.69 44.66
CA LEU A 83 -2.73 -18.61 43.54
C LEU A 83 -1.24 -18.61 43.16
N ASP A 84 -0.67 -19.79 43.30
CA ASP A 84 0.57 -20.33 42.74
C ASP A 84 1.23 -19.50 41.60
N ASP A 85 2.28 -18.73 41.94
CA ASP A 85 3.12 -17.89 41.06
C ASP A 85 4.11 -18.73 40.21
N SER A 86 3.70 -19.89 39.71
CA SER A 86 4.58 -20.75 38.89
C SER A 86 4.17 -20.90 37.43
N ILE A 87 3.22 -20.08 36.95
CA ILE A 87 2.73 -20.08 35.56
C ILE A 87 3.00 -18.73 34.82
N ASP A 88 3.56 -17.73 35.52
CA ASP A 88 3.76 -16.36 34.98
C ASP A 88 5.03 -16.17 34.12
N GLU A 89 5.84 -17.20 33.89
CA GLU A 89 6.97 -17.11 32.93
C GLU A 89 6.54 -17.23 31.46
N VAL A 90 5.26 -17.50 31.18
CA VAL A 90 4.73 -17.66 29.81
C VAL A 90 3.98 -16.42 29.31
N PHE A 91 3.61 -15.48 30.19
CA PHE A 91 2.88 -14.27 29.81
C PHE A 91 3.80 -13.04 29.75
N ASP A 92 4.03 -12.60 28.52
CA ASP A 92 4.33 -11.24 28.07
C ASP A 92 5.25 -10.37 28.94
N HIS A 93 6.53 -10.35 28.57
CA HIS A 93 7.43 -9.28 28.99
C HIS A 93 6.88 -7.95 28.46
N SER A 94 6.38 -7.09 29.35
CA SER A 94 5.88 -5.74 29.02
C SER A 94 6.85 -4.88 28.17
N ALA A 95 8.13 -5.23 28.19
CA ALA A 95 9.20 -4.66 27.35
C ALA A 95 9.09 -5.00 25.84
N ASP A 96 8.23 -5.94 25.45
CA ASP A 96 7.95 -6.30 24.07
C ASP A 96 6.87 -5.40 23.43
N PHE A 97 6.12 -4.66 24.25
CA PHE A 97 5.06 -3.73 23.82
C PHE A 97 5.51 -2.26 23.77
N GLN A 98 6.80 -1.99 23.95
CA GLN A 98 7.35 -0.66 23.81
C GLN A 98 8.06 -0.51 22.46
N PRO A 99 7.95 0.64 21.78
CA PRO A 99 8.66 0.88 20.52
C PRO A 99 10.17 0.79 20.75
N ARG A 100 10.82 -0.15 20.07
CA ARG A 100 12.28 -0.37 20.17
C ARG A 100 13.07 0.46 19.16
N ILE A 101 12.38 1.07 18.22
CA ILE A 101 12.95 1.90 17.18
C ILE A 101 12.85 3.36 17.60
N ASN A 102 14.00 4.02 17.77
CA ASN A 102 14.02 5.47 17.91
C ASN A 102 13.59 6.10 16.58
N VAL A 103 12.41 6.72 16.59
CA VAL A 103 11.87 7.49 15.46
C VAL A 103 12.68 8.78 15.24
N HIS A 104 13.44 9.25 16.23
CA HIS A 104 14.37 10.37 16.08
C HIS A 104 15.78 9.88 15.65
N SER A 105 16.29 10.51 14.60
CA SER A 105 17.26 9.97 13.66
C SER A 105 18.75 10.05 14.08
N PRO A 106 19.58 9.02 13.79
CA PRO A 106 21.04 9.11 13.70
C PRO A 106 21.57 9.52 12.30
N PHE A 107 20.69 9.85 11.34
CA PHE A 107 21.02 10.37 10.00
C PHE A 107 21.01 11.90 9.91
N ALA A 108 20.86 12.60 11.04
CA ALA A 108 20.97 14.04 11.10
C ALA A 108 22.45 14.48 11.09
N SER A 109 23.11 14.37 9.94
CA SER A 109 24.20 15.30 9.65
C SER A 109 23.59 16.70 9.58
N SER A 110 24.00 17.51 10.54
CA SER A 110 23.67 18.92 10.65
C SER A 110 24.17 19.69 9.42
N ASP A 111 23.31 19.84 8.42
CA ASP A 111 23.29 21.06 7.62
C ASP A 111 21.91 21.67 7.82
N GLN A 112 21.92 22.80 8.52
CA GLN A 112 20.75 23.64 8.75
C GLN A 112 20.22 24.15 7.40
N LEU A 113 19.35 23.37 6.76
CA LEU A 113 18.42 23.88 5.78
C LEU A 113 17.18 24.34 6.55
N SER A 114 17.22 25.64 6.87
CA SER A 114 16.10 26.53 7.17
C SER A 114 14.70 25.89 7.13
N ASN A 115 14.04 25.89 8.30
CA ASN A 115 12.59 25.74 8.46
C ASN A 115 11.80 26.27 7.26
N PRO A 116 11.10 25.42 6.49
CA PRO A 116 9.92 25.82 5.74
C PRO A 116 8.70 25.46 6.59
N GLY A 117 8.68 25.90 7.84
CA GLY A 117 7.49 25.84 8.68
C GLY A 117 6.73 27.15 8.49
N GLN A 118 5.48 27.03 8.03
CA GLN A 118 4.52 28.13 7.82
C GLN A 118 4.72 28.93 6.54
N GLY A 119 4.22 28.37 5.44
CA GLY A 119 3.94 29.15 4.25
C GLY A 119 3.59 28.27 3.06
N LEU A 120 2.35 28.43 2.60
CA LEU A 120 1.94 28.29 1.21
C LEU A 120 1.44 26.88 0.81
N THR A 121 0.13 26.70 0.98
CA THR A 121 -0.77 26.14 -0.03
C THR A 121 -0.66 26.95 -1.34
N GLN A 122 0.55 27.04 -1.91
CA GLN A 122 0.73 27.48 -3.28
C GLN A 122 0.13 26.36 -4.12
N SER A 123 -1.05 26.63 -4.69
CA SER A 123 -1.72 25.82 -5.71
C SER A 123 -0.68 25.16 -6.62
N ARG A 124 -0.32 23.91 -6.31
CA ARG A 124 0.71 23.21 -7.06
C ARG A 124 0.14 22.91 -8.42
N ARG A 125 0.74 23.54 -9.44
CA ARG A 125 0.32 23.35 -10.82
C ARG A 125 0.56 21.88 -11.15
N ARG A 126 -0.52 21.19 -11.54
CA ARG A 126 -0.47 19.81 -12.04
C ARG A 126 0.62 19.70 -13.11
N LEU A 127 1.42 18.64 -13.03
CA LEU A 127 2.48 18.38 -14.01
C LEU A 127 1.90 18.39 -15.43
N SER A 128 2.64 18.90 -16.41
CA SER A 128 2.21 18.83 -17.82
C SER A 128 2.11 17.37 -18.26
N SER A 129 1.32 17.07 -19.30
CA SER A 129 1.22 15.71 -19.84
C SER A 129 2.60 15.13 -20.20
N SER A 130 3.50 15.94 -20.76
CA SER A 130 4.89 15.52 -21.05
C SER A 130 5.71 15.23 -19.79
N GLN A 131 5.51 15.96 -18.70
CA GLN A 131 6.15 15.68 -17.40
C GLN A 131 5.56 14.43 -16.76
N GLN A 132 4.24 14.22 -16.86
CA GLN A 132 3.56 13.01 -16.38
C GLN A 132 4.09 11.76 -17.10
N SER A 133 4.25 11.83 -18.44
CA SER A 133 4.85 10.72 -19.20
C SER A 133 6.29 10.44 -18.78
N LYS A 134 7.12 11.47 -18.57
CA LYS A 134 8.50 11.30 -18.08
C LYS A 134 8.53 10.71 -16.66
N PHE A 135 7.61 11.13 -15.80
CA PHE A 135 7.46 10.58 -14.45
C PHE A 135 7.13 9.09 -14.51
N VAL A 136 6.17 8.70 -15.34
CA VAL A 136 5.77 7.30 -15.56
C VAL A 136 6.95 6.48 -16.05
N SER A 137 7.62 6.93 -17.12
CA SER A 137 8.81 6.24 -17.66
C SER A 137 9.91 6.11 -16.61
N TYR A 138 10.17 7.16 -15.82
CA TYR A 138 11.14 7.09 -14.73
C TYR A 138 10.75 6.05 -13.67
N CYS A 139 9.49 6.03 -13.22
CA CYS A 139 9.03 5.07 -12.22
C CYS A 139 9.15 3.63 -12.74
N ASP A 140 8.76 3.38 -14.00
CA ASP A 140 8.91 2.07 -14.63
C ASP A 140 10.38 1.65 -14.75
N GLU A 141 11.26 2.56 -15.17
CA GLU A 141 12.70 2.31 -15.25
C GLU A 141 13.30 1.99 -13.87
N GLN A 142 12.93 2.74 -12.83
CA GLN A 142 13.41 2.50 -11.47
C GLN A 142 12.90 1.18 -10.91
N LEU A 143 11.62 0.84 -11.11
CA LEU A 143 11.07 -0.45 -10.70
C LEU A 143 11.75 -1.61 -11.42
N MET A 144 11.99 -1.48 -12.72
CA MET A 144 12.74 -2.48 -13.49
C MET A 144 14.18 -2.61 -12.99
N TYR A 145 14.83 -1.50 -12.63
CA TYR A 145 16.18 -1.49 -12.06
C TYR A 145 16.23 -2.23 -10.72
N VAL A 146 15.31 -1.93 -9.81
CA VAL A 146 15.16 -2.64 -8.52
C VAL A 146 14.92 -4.13 -8.75
N GLN A 147 13.96 -4.49 -9.61
CA GLN A 147 13.64 -5.88 -9.93
C GLN A 147 14.85 -6.62 -10.52
N ARG A 148 15.60 -5.99 -11.44
CA ARG A 148 16.80 -6.59 -12.04
C ARG A 148 17.87 -6.88 -11.00
N LYS A 149 18.15 -5.93 -10.11
CA LYS A 149 19.12 -6.14 -9.01
C LYS A 149 18.66 -7.21 -8.03
N MET A 150 17.36 -7.28 -7.75
CA MET A 150 16.77 -8.34 -6.92
C MET A 150 16.92 -9.72 -7.54
N VAL A 151 16.74 -9.85 -8.86
CA VAL A 151 16.96 -11.11 -9.59
C VAL A 151 18.44 -11.46 -9.65
N GLN A 152 19.33 -10.49 -9.85
CA GLN A 152 20.78 -10.70 -9.89
C GLN A 152 21.34 -11.23 -8.57
N ASN A 153 20.78 -10.80 -7.43
CA ASN A 153 21.11 -11.32 -6.10
C ASN A 153 20.88 -12.86 -5.98
N ARG A 154 20.04 -13.45 -6.85
CA ARG A 154 19.66 -14.87 -6.78
C ARG A 154 20.38 -15.81 -7.74
N GLY A 155 21.43 -15.38 -8.44
CA GLY A 155 22.31 -16.34 -9.12
C GLY A 155 22.77 -16.00 -10.53
N LEU A 156 22.64 -14.74 -10.98
CA LEU A 156 23.20 -14.33 -12.27
C LEU A 156 24.53 -13.60 -12.11
N ASN A 157 24.65 -12.65 -11.17
CA ASN A 157 25.87 -11.89 -10.91
C ASN A 157 25.87 -11.39 -9.45
N ALA A 158 26.56 -12.10 -8.55
CA ALA A 158 26.63 -11.74 -7.12
C ALA A 158 27.16 -10.32 -6.87
N ASN A 159 27.97 -9.78 -7.79
CA ASN A 159 28.59 -8.46 -7.65
C ASN A 159 27.69 -7.29 -8.11
N GLN A 160 26.53 -7.55 -8.70
CA GLN A 160 25.66 -6.50 -9.27
C GLN A 160 24.29 -6.38 -8.58
N GLY A 161 23.94 -7.34 -7.72
CA GLY A 161 22.69 -7.35 -6.97
C GLY A 161 22.72 -6.54 -5.67
N TYR A 162 21.60 -6.59 -4.94
CA TYR A 162 21.54 -6.07 -3.57
C TYR A 162 22.28 -7.00 -2.63
N VAL A 163 23.28 -6.48 -1.90
CA VAL A 163 24.03 -7.27 -0.90
C VAL A 163 23.23 -7.37 0.38
N THR A 164 22.60 -6.27 0.81
CA THR A 164 21.83 -6.23 2.05
C THR A 164 20.39 -5.79 1.79
N LEU A 165 19.48 -6.17 2.69
CA LEU A 165 18.11 -5.68 2.69
C LEU A 165 18.06 -4.14 2.86
N ILE A 166 19.04 -3.56 3.56
CA ILE A 166 19.14 -2.11 3.74
C ILE A 166 19.29 -1.40 2.39
N ASP A 167 20.14 -1.91 1.49
CA ASP A 167 20.36 -1.32 0.17
C ASP A 167 19.07 -1.30 -0.66
N LEU A 168 18.30 -2.39 -0.60
CA LEU A 168 16.98 -2.46 -1.22
C LEU A 168 16.01 -1.43 -0.63
N ILE A 169 15.90 -1.38 0.70
CA ILE A 169 15.01 -0.45 1.39
C ILE A 169 15.35 0.99 1.01
N LEU A 170 16.64 1.33 0.92
CA LEU A 170 17.08 2.67 0.54
C LEU A 170 16.69 3.04 -0.90
N ASP A 171 16.86 2.13 -1.86
CA ASP A 171 16.49 2.40 -3.25
C ASP A 171 14.96 2.51 -3.42
N ILE A 172 14.19 1.63 -2.77
CA ILE A 172 12.73 1.73 -2.75
C ILE A 172 12.28 3.01 -2.04
N LYS A 173 12.90 3.38 -0.92
CA LYS A 173 12.59 4.61 -0.19
C LYS A 173 12.80 5.86 -1.04
N LYS A 174 13.90 5.95 -1.80
CA LYS A 174 14.13 7.07 -2.74
C LYS A 174 13.00 7.17 -3.77
N LEU A 175 12.56 6.03 -4.31
CA LEU A 175 11.47 5.99 -5.28
C LEU A 175 10.14 6.40 -4.63
N VAL A 176 9.85 5.91 -3.42
CA VAL A 176 8.65 6.27 -2.66
C VAL A 176 8.63 7.75 -2.29
N ASP A 177 9.76 8.31 -1.84
CA ASP A 177 9.92 9.75 -1.57
C ASP A 177 9.68 10.58 -2.83
N PHE A 178 10.24 10.15 -3.97
CA PHE A 178 10.04 10.82 -5.25
C PHE A 178 8.56 10.80 -5.68
N ILE A 179 7.90 9.65 -5.57
CA ILE A 179 6.48 9.52 -5.91
C ILE A 179 5.63 10.39 -4.97
N TRP A 180 5.88 10.33 -3.66
CA TRP A 180 5.13 11.11 -2.68
C TRP A 180 5.35 12.61 -2.84
N PHE A 181 6.58 13.03 -3.14
CA PHE A 181 6.89 14.42 -3.45
C PHE A 181 6.07 14.93 -4.64
N SER A 182 5.77 14.08 -5.62
CA SER A 182 4.91 14.48 -6.74
C SER A 182 3.42 14.60 -6.37
N ILE A 183 2.98 13.96 -5.28
CA ILE A 183 1.61 14.04 -4.76
C ILE A 183 1.48 15.27 -3.85
N ASP A 184 2.21 15.25 -2.74
CA ASP A 184 2.03 16.17 -1.61
C ASP A 184 3.17 17.20 -1.50
N GLY A 185 4.29 16.94 -2.18
CA GLY A 185 5.41 17.86 -2.16
C GLY A 185 6.31 17.78 -0.94
N CYS A 186 6.07 16.80 -0.08
CA CYS A 186 6.95 16.45 1.00
C CYS A 186 8.15 15.69 0.43
N SER A 187 9.35 16.23 0.60
CA SER A 187 10.60 15.63 0.08
C SER A 187 11.10 14.48 0.93
N ASN A 188 10.76 14.44 2.22
CA ASN A 188 11.10 13.35 3.13
C ASN A 188 9.84 12.79 3.79
N THR A 189 9.44 11.59 3.38
CA THR A 189 8.28 10.90 3.95
C THR A 189 8.44 10.50 5.42
N GLU A 190 9.63 10.58 6.02
CA GLU A 190 9.80 10.32 7.46
C GLU A 190 9.04 11.34 8.32
N VAL A 191 8.80 12.55 7.80
CA VAL A 191 7.98 13.57 8.48
C VAL A 191 6.55 13.08 8.73
N LEU A 192 6.06 12.11 7.95
CA LEU A 192 4.74 11.52 8.13
C LEU A 192 4.63 10.68 9.42
N LEU A 193 5.75 10.21 9.97
CA LEU A 193 5.74 9.40 11.18
C LEU A 193 5.34 10.20 12.43
N ASP A 194 5.65 11.49 12.45
CA ASP A 194 5.32 12.40 13.56
C ASP A 194 3.93 13.04 13.41
N GLN A 195 3.27 12.85 12.26
CA GLN A 195 2.01 13.50 11.93
C GLN A 195 0.81 12.58 12.22
N SER A 196 -0.15 13.07 13.00
CA SER A 196 -1.44 12.41 13.16
C SER A 196 -2.30 12.61 11.91
N ILE A 197 -2.89 11.53 11.40
CA ILE A 197 -3.81 11.58 10.26
C ILE A 197 -5.20 11.91 10.81
N GLY A 198 -5.43 13.20 11.03
CA GLY A 198 -6.71 13.73 11.51
C GLY A 198 -7.49 14.48 10.43
N ARG A 199 -8.80 14.60 10.63
CA ARG A 199 -9.76 15.31 9.75
C ARG A 199 -9.31 16.73 9.34
N ARG A 200 -8.57 17.41 10.23
CA ARG A 200 -7.98 18.75 9.99
C ARG A 200 -7.03 18.79 8.79
N VAL A 201 -6.39 17.68 8.43
CA VAL A 201 -5.49 17.61 7.27
C VAL A 201 -6.29 17.59 5.95
N ALA A 202 -7.51 17.04 5.95
CA ALA A 202 -8.35 17.03 4.74
C ALA A 202 -8.93 18.41 4.41
N GLU A 203 -9.19 19.23 5.43
CA GLU A 203 -9.61 20.64 5.30
C GLU A 203 -8.50 21.51 4.68
N GLU A 204 -7.22 21.20 4.94
CA GLU A 204 -6.07 21.93 4.38
C GLU A 204 -5.98 21.82 2.85
N TYR A 205 -6.51 20.73 2.27
CA TYR A 205 -6.49 20.49 0.83
C TYR A 205 -7.78 20.87 0.12
N GLU A 206 -8.76 21.45 0.81
CA GLU A 206 -10.00 21.91 0.18
C GLU A 206 -9.71 22.97 -0.89
N GLY A 207 -10.28 22.81 -2.08
CA GLY A 207 -10.05 23.71 -3.22
C GLY A 207 -8.69 23.58 -3.91
N THR A 208 -7.82 22.68 -3.46
CA THR A 208 -6.55 22.39 -4.17
C THR A 208 -6.79 21.51 -5.41
N GLN A 209 -5.84 21.50 -6.34
CA GLN A 209 -5.94 20.72 -7.57
C GLN A 209 -5.43 19.29 -7.36
N ASN A 210 -6.07 18.32 -8.00
CA ASN A 210 -5.61 16.93 -7.96
C ASN A 210 -4.26 16.78 -8.68
N THR A 211 -3.25 16.35 -7.92
CA THR A 211 -1.89 16.07 -8.40
C THR A 211 -1.69 14.60 -8.76
N ASN A 212 -2.64 13.73 -8.45
CA ASN A 212 -2.58 12.31 -8.75
C ASN A 212 -3.03 12.01 -10.20
N PHE A 213 -2.19 11.32 -10.95
CA PHE A 213 -2.36 10.85 -12.32
C PHE A 213 -1.87 9.40 -12.51
N GLY A 214 -1.71 8.63 -11.42
CA GLY A 214 -1.22 7.25 -11.43
C GLY A 214 -0.22 6.92 -10.32
N GLN A 215 0.13 7.88 -9.46
CA GLN A 215 1.08 7.67 -8.38
C GLN A 215 0.59 6.63 -7.35
N SER A 216 -0.70 6.65 -7.02
CA SER A 216 -1.30 5.67 -6.11
C SER A 216 -1.09 4.23 -6.59
N TYR A 217 -1.21 3.99 -7.90
CA TYR A 217 -0.92 2.69 -8.49
C TYR A 217 0.52 2.24 -8.26
N TYR A 218 1.50 3.13 -8.44
CA TYR A 218 2.91 2.81 -8.18
C TYR A 218 3.18 2.50 -6.71
N LEU A 219 2.57 3.25 -5.78
CA LEU A 219 2.73 2.99 -4.35
C LEU A 219 2.16 1.63 -3.95
N ILE A 220 0.97 1.28 -4.46
CA ILE A 220 0.35 -0.04 -4.25
C ILE A 220 1.27 -1.14 -4.80
N ARG A 221 1.74 -0.99 -6.04
CA ARG A 221 2.66 -1.94 -6.68
C ARG A 221 3.96 -2.10 -5.89
N ILE A 222 4.58 -1.00 -5.46
CA ILE A 222 5.78 -1.02 -4.64
C ILE A 222 5.55 -1.79 -3.34
N SER A 223 4.40 -1.59 -2.71
CA SER A 223 4.09 -2.25 -1.44
C SER A 223 3.97 -3.76 -1.59
N ASP A 224 3.34 -4.20 -2.69
CA ASP A 224 3.22 -5.64 -3.01
C ASP A 224 4.58 -6.25 -3.37
N ASP A 225 5.32 -5.62 -4.28
CA ASP A 225 6.65 -6.08 -4.71
C ASP A 225 7.64 -6.08 -3.53
N PHE A 226 7.60 -5.06 -2.67
CA PHE A 226 8.46 -4.97 -1.50
C PHE A 226 8.22 -6.11 -0.52
N LEU A 227 6.96 -6.46 -0.26
CA LEU A 227 6.59 -7.62 0.56
C LEU A 227 7.17 -8.93 0.02
N ASP A 228 7.25 -9.07 -1.30
CA ASP A 228 7.88 -10.21 -1.95
C ASP A 228 9.40 -10.17 -1.92
N TYR A 229 10.00 -8.99 -1.86
CA TYR A 229 11.44 -8.84 -1.78
C TYR A 229 12.00 -9.07 -0.37
N ILE A 230 11.31 -8.63 0.70
CA ILE A 230 11.82 -8.76 2.08
C ILE A 230 12.06 -10.22 2.47
N ASP A 231 11.19 -11.12 2.02
CA ASP A 231 11.25 -12.56 2.32
C ASP A 231 12.42 -13.27 1.62
N LYS A 232 13.12 -12.55 0.73
CA LYS A 232 14.25 -13.10 -0.02
C LYS A 232 15.59 -12.92 0.68
N PHE A 233 15.65 -12.16 1.77
CA PHE A 233 16.88 -11.89 2.52
C PHE A 233 16.89 -12.66 3.84
N SER A 234 18.00 -13.34 4.11
CA SER A 234 18.22 -14.06 5.37
C SER A 234 18.57 -13.07 6.49
N LEU A 235 17.67 -12.90 7.46
CA LEU A 235 17.95 -12.08 8.65
C LEU A 235 18.73 -12.82 9.74
N GLU A 236 18.81 -14.15 9.63
CA GLU A 236 19.51 -15.05 10.57
C GLU A 236 21.03 -14.91 10.51
N GLU A 237 21.57 -14.61 9.33
CA GLU A 237 23.00 -14.52 9.07
C GLU A 237 23.62 -13.17 9.48
N LEU A 238 22.78 -12.21 9.87
CA LEU A 238 23.20 -10.87 10.28
C LEU A 238 23.59 -10.84 11.76
N ASP A 239 24.61 -10.03 12.09
CA ASP A 239 24.94 -9.69 13.46
C ASP A 239 23.80 -8.93 14.15
N GLU A 240 23.75 -8.98 15.49
CA GLU A 240 22.72 -8.34 16.32
C GLU A 240 22.49 -6.86 15.98
N GLU A 241 23.57 -6.11 15.71
CA GLU A 241 23.50 -4.68 15.42
C GLU A 241 22.96 -4.42 14.01
N ALA A 242 23.53 -5.08 12.98
CA ALA A 242 23.02 -4.95 11.62
C ALA A 242 21.57 -5.44 11.49
N ARG A 243 21.19 -6.50 12.21
CA ARG A 243 19.83 -7.01 12.25
C ARG A 243 18.86 -6.00 12.84
N ARG A 244 19.19 -5.41 14.00
CA ARG A 244 18.38 -4.34 14.62
C ARG A 244 18.26 -3.11 13.69
N SER A 245 19.35 -2.71 13.05
CA SER A 245 19.37 -1.61 12.08
C SER A 245 18.50 -1.90 10.85
N THR A 246 18.56 -3.12 10.33
CA THR A 246 17.76 -3.57 9.18
C THR A 246 16.28 -3.58 9.52
N LEU A 247 15.90 -4.18 10.64
CA LEU A 247 14.51 -4.21 11.10
C LEU A 247 13.97 -2.82 11.39
N SER A 248 14.77 -1.96 12.00
CA SER A 248 14.42 -0.56 12.23
C SER A 248 14.02 0.15 10.94
N ARG A 249 14.80 -0.03 9.87
CA ARG A 249 14.49 0.56 8.56
C ARG A 249 13.29 -0.11 7.89
N LEU A 250 13.13 -1.42 8.02
CA LEU A 250 11.99 -2.16 7.49
C LEU A 250 10.68 -1.63 8.09
N PHE A 251 10.59 -1.57 9.41
CA PHE A 251 9.40 -1.09 10.10
C PHE A 251 9.13 0.38 9.81
N LYS A 252 10.16 1.24 9.77
CA LYS A 252 9.99 2.64 9.35
C LYS A 252 9.40 2.74 7.95
N MET A 253 9.88 1.93 6.99
CA MET A 253 9.33 1.90 5.64
C MET A 253 7.86 1.48 5.62
N LEU A 254 7.50 0.43 6.35
CA LEU A 254 6.12 -0.06 6.43
C LEU A 254 5.18 0.97 7.08
N LEU A 255 5.61 1.64 8.15
CA LEU A 255 4.84 2.70 8.81
C LEU A 255 4.67 3.94 7.91
N ILE A 256 5.68 4.29 7.12
CA ILE A 256 5.58 5.36 6.13
C ILE A 256 4.52 5.00 5.08
N LEU A 257 4.58 3.79 4.52
CA LEU A 257 3.59 3.33 3.55
C LEU A 257 2.17 3.33 4.16
N ASP A 258 2.02 2.86 5.40
CA ASP A 258 0.75 2.90 6.12
C ASP A 258 0.17 4.32 6.21
N LYS A 259 0.99 5.29 6.63
CA LYS A 259 0.54 6.69 6.73
C LYS A 259 0.22 7.30 5.36
N MET A 260 0.99 6.98 4.33
CA MET A 260 0.73 7.44 2.97
C MET A 260 -0.62 6.91 2.45
N PHE A 261 -0.90 5.63 2.66
CA PHE A 261 -2.15 5.04 2.22
C PHE A 261 -3.35 5.50 3.03
N ALA A 262 -3.24 5.60 4.35
CA ALA A 262 -4.30 6.17 5.17
C ALA A 262 -4.69 7.59 4.68
N ARG A 263 -3.72 8.43 4.31
CA ARG A 263 -3.99 9.73 3.67
C ARG A 263 -4.70 9.62 2.33
N LEU A 264 -4.26 8.69 1.48
CA LEU A 264 -4.88 8.47 0.17
C LEU A 264 -6.30 7.88 0.29
N ILE A 265 -6.62 7.15 1.36
CA ILE A 265 -7.96 6.63 1.64
C ILE A 265 -8.89 7.76 2.08
N ASP A 266 -8.41 8.62 2.97
CA ASP A 266 -9.19 9.72 3.55
C ASP A 266 -9.35 10.91 2.58
N GLY A 267 -8.52 10.98 1.54
CA GLY A 267 -8.44 12.15 0.68
C GLY A 267 -7.69 13.31 1.32
N ALA A 268 -6.80 13.01 2.28
CA ALA A 268 -5.93 13.98 2.94
C ALA A 268 -4.68 14.27 2.08
N VAL A 269 -4.90 14.57 0.80
CA VAL A 269 -3.89 14.88 -0.22
C VAL A 269 -4.44 15.96 -1.18
N PRO A 270 -3.58 16.65 -1.97
CA PRO A 270 -4.04 17.66 -2.91
C PRO A 270 -5.14 17.18 -3.87
N GLY A 271 -6.16 18.01 -4.05
CA GLY A 271 -7.38 17.71 -4.81
C GLY A 271 -8.33 16.74 -4.12
N GLN A 272 -8.12 16.48 -2.82
CA GLN A 272 -8.90 15.54 -2.02
C GLN A 272 -9.04 14.17 -2.70
N TYR A 273 -8.01 13.77 -3.43
CA TYR A 273 -8.02 12.52 -4.19
C TYR A 273 -8.15 11.34 -3.23
N LYS A 274 -9.16 10.51 -3.46
CA LYS A 274 -9.41 9.28 -2.71
C LYS A 274 -9.10 8.06 -3.56
N LEU A 275 -8.55 7.02 -2.93
CA LEU A 275 -8.41 5.71 -3.58
C LEU A 275 -9.78 5.16 -4.01
N SER A 276 -9.78 4.52 -5.18
CA SER A 276 -10.95 3.79 -5.67
C SER A 276 -11.29 2.61 -4.76
N GLY A 277 -12.55 2.14 -4.78
CA GLY A 277 -12.95 0.95 -4.02
C GLY A 277 -12.10 -0.28 -4.36
N THR A 278 -11.79 -0.47 -5.65
CA THR A 278 -10.92 -1.56 -6.12
C THR A 278 -9.50 -1.45 -5.55
N ASP A 279 -8.92 -0.24 -5.52
CA ASP A 279 -7.60 -0.02 -4.95
C ASP A 279 -7.57 -0.23 -3.44
N LYS A 280 -8.64 0.16 -2.72
CA LYS A 280 -8.80 -0.12 -1.29
C LYS A 280 -8.81 -1.63 -1.00
N VAL A 281 -9.56 -2.41 -1.78
CA VAL A 281 -9.61 -3.88 -1.63
C VAL A 281 -8.23 -4.50 -1.90
N ARG A 282 -7.55 -4.07 -2.97
CA ARG A 282 -6.19 -4.54 -3.29
C ARG A 282 -5.21 -4.22 -2.16
N LEU A 283 -5.27 -3.01 -1.64
CA LEU A 283 -4.42 -2.55 -0.56
C LEU A 283 -4.70 -3.29 0.75
N SER A 284 -5.97 -3.52 1.09
CA SER A 284 -6.37 -4.35 2.23
C SER A 284 -5.76 -5.75 2.14
N GLY A 285 -5.84 -6.40 0.97
CA GLY A 285 -5.19 -7.69 0.76
C GLY A 285 -3.67 -7.66 0.93
N ILE A 286 -3.00 -6.59 0.46
CA ILE A 286 -1.53 -6.41 0.66
C ILE A 286 -1.20 -6.21 2.14
N ALA A 287 -1.98 -5.37 2.84
CA ALA A 287 -1.80 -5.06 4.25
C ALA A 287 -1.98 -6.31 5.14
N GLU A 288 -3.04 -7.09 4.91
CA GLU A 288 -3.28 -8.36 5.61
C GLU A 288 -2.15 -9.36 5.37
N ARG A 289 -1.72 -9.55 4.12
CA ARG A 289 -0.58 -10.41 3.81
C ARG A 289 0.70 -9.94 4.51
N THR A 290 0.92 -8.63 4.59
CA THR A 290 2.09 -8.06 5.29
C THR A 290 2.04 -8.37 6.78
N ARG A 291 0.86 -8.22 7.43
CA ARG A 291 0.66 -8.54 8.86
C ARG A 291 0.86 -10.00 9.19
N VAL A 292 0.71 -10.91 8.23
CA VAL A 292 0.99 -12.34 8.41
C VAL A 292 2.45 -12.66 8.08
N LYS A 293 2.97 -12.15 6.97
CA LYS A 293 4.27 -12.55 6.43
C LYS A 293 5.45 -11.97 7.23
N VAL A 294 5.35 -10.73 7.73
CA VAL A 294 6.43 -10.11 8.52
C VAL A 294 6.64 -10.85 9.85
N PRO A 295 5.60 -11.15 10.67
CA PRO A 295 5.78 -11.94 11.88
C PRO A 295 6.35 -13.33 11.60
N ASN A 296 5.81 -14.04 10.60
CA ASN A 296 6.33 -15.36 10.21
C ASN A 296 7.81 -15.32 9.78
N MET A 297 8.26 -14.21 9.17
CA MET A 297 9.67 -14.00 8.85
C MET A 297 10.52 -13.79 10.11
N LEU A 298 10.03 -13.02 11.09
CA LEU A 298 10.73 -12.81 12.37
C LEU A 298 10.80 -14.09 13.21
N GLU A 299 9.72 -14.87 13.25
CA GLU A 299 9.64 -16.13 13.97
C GLU A 299 10.61 -17.17 13.40
N ARG A 300 10.68 -17.31 12.07
CA ARG A 300 11.66 -18.17 11.38
C ARG A 300 13.09 -17.78 11.76
N ALA A 301 13.37 -16.49 11.80
CA ALA A 301 14.68 -15.97 12.18
C ALA A 301 14.94 -15.96 13.70
N HIS A 302 14.03 -16.50 14.52
CA HIS A 302 14.07 -16.50 15.98
C HIS A 302 14.27 -15.11 16.61
N ILE A 303 13.72 -14.07 15.98
CA ILE A 303 13.82 -12.68 16.44
C ILE A 303 12.63 -12.37 17.34
N ARG A 304 12.90 -11.92 18.58
CA ARG A 304 11.87 -11.59 19.57
C ARG A 304 11.82 -10.09 19.89
N GLY A 305 10.66 -9.66 20.37
CA GLY A 305 10.46 -8.35 20.99
C GLY A 305 10.19 -7.19 20.03
N TYR A 306 9.67 -7.47 18.84
CA TYR A 306 9.09 -6.47 17.95
C TYR A 306 7.56 -6.57 17.89
N HIS A 307 6.95 -7.02 19.00
CA HIS A 307 5.50 -7.25 19.06
C HIS A 307 4.73 -5.95 18.85
N TYR A 308 5.19 -4.84 19.46
CA TYR A 308 4.65 -3.51 19.19
C TYR A 308 4.68 -3.16 17.70
N GLU A 309 5.86 -3.20 17.06
CA GLU A 309 5.98 -2.82 15.66
C GLU A 309 5.15 -3.70 14.73
N VAL A 310 5.08 -5.01 15.01
CA VAL A 310 4.22 -5.96 14.28
C VAL A 310 2.75 -5.58 14.37
N THR A 311 2.26 -5.19 15.55
CA THR A 311 0.86 -4.77 15.71
C THR A 311 0.53 -3.49 14.96
N LYS A 312 1.52 -2.62 14.75
CA LYS A 312 1.39 -1.34 14.02
C LYS A 312 1.54 -1.45 12.50
N ILE A 313 1.83 -2.63 11.95
CA ILE A 313 1.92 -2.81 10.49
C ILE A 313 0.55 -2.58 9.85
N TYR A 314 0.45 -1.55 9.00
CA TYR A 314 -0.76 -1.21 8.24
C TYR A 314 -2.03 -1.04 9.10
N GLU A 315 -1.88 -0.68 10.37
CA GLU A 315 -3.01 -0.50 11.30
C GLU A 315 -3.95 0.59 10.79
N GLU A 316 -3.40 1.77 10.46
CA GLU A 316 -4.20 2.94 10.05
C GLU A 316 -4.89 2.72 8.69
N THR A 317 -4.23 2.00 7.79
CA THR A 317 -4.76 1.63 6.48
C THR A 317 -5.92 0.64 6.62
N LEU A 318 -5.75 -0.41 7.43
CA LEU A 318 -6.78 -1.43 7.60
C LEU A 318 -8.01 -0.89 8.31
N ASP A 319 -7.83 -0.05 9.34
CA ASP A 319 -8.93 0.60 10.06
C ASP A 319 -9.82 1.47 9.14
N ARG A 320 -9.26 1.97 8.03
CA ARG A 320 -9.99 2.81 7.05
C ARG A 320 -10.49 2.06 5.82
N CYS A 321 -10.01 0.85 5.59
CA CYS A 321 -10.48 -0.03 4.52
C CYS A 321 -11.70 -0.86 4.93
N GLY A 322 -11.94 -1.01 6.23
CA GLY A 322 -13.03 -1.79 6.83
C GLY A 322 -14.40 -1.12 6.81
#